data_AF-A0A7C2R925-F1
#
_entry.id   AF-A0A7C2R925-F1
#
_cell.length_a   1.000
_cell.length_b   1.000
_cell.length_c   1.000
_cell.angle_alpha   90.00
_cell.angle_beta   90.00
_cell.angle_gamma   90.00
#
_symmetry.space_group_name_H-M   'P 1'
#
loop_
_entity.id
_entity.type
_entity.pdbx_description
1 polymer ?
#
loop_
_entity_poly.entity_id
_entity_poly.type
_entity_poly.pdbx_seq_one_letter_code
_entity_poly.pdbx_strand_id
1 'polypeptide(L)'
;MSKKQRVNLSRREFMKGAAASGALFLASDTATARTGADTENIELQRGKQFIADSQTHIFWRREGHVNTSERGWWFLNQLDTFYKGSYGPTANVKDLTQARFLDLVLRQSETSVAFLNVLALKGFYGGQHMLTPDEAVEVRSLMPERVIVLGSVDPCEGKVALDDLERQVKDLKITGIKLYPGDYNNRGWHADDEKIAYPLWEKCRQLGVRYIAIHKGLPFSIFNAKYCHPEDVDQALDDFPDLNLVLYHSSYPYIDELTMMTFCITRPKS
;
A
#
# COMPACT_ATOMS: atom_id res chain seq x y z
N MET A 1 27.98 -18.27 -34.77
CA MET A 1 26.93 -18.92 -33.96
C MET A 1 27.40 -19.02 -32.52
N SER A 2 26.96 -18.10 -31.64
CA SER A 2 27.27 -18.12 -30.21
C SER A 2 26.01 -18.56 -29.44
N LYS A 3 26.14 -19.64 -28.65
CA LYS A 3 25.06 -20.25 -27.85
C LYS A 3 24.63 -19.28 -26.74
N LYS A 4 23.37 -18.82 -26.76
CA LYS A 4 22.74 -18.13 -25.62
C LYS A 4 22.60 -19.12 -24.46
N GLN A 5 23.30 -18.85 -23.36
CA GLN A 5 23.17 -19.60 -22.11
C GLN A 5 21.87 -19.18 -21.42
N ARG A 6 20.89 -20.09 -21.33
CA ARG A 6 19.68 -19.88 -20.52
C ARG A 6 20.07 -19.95 -19.05
N VAL A 7 19.85 -18.86 -18.31
CA VAL A 7 19.96 -18.87 -16.86
C VAL A 7 18.65 -19.46 -16.32
N ASN A 8 18.67 -20.76 -16.00
CA ASN A 8 17.58 -21.44 -15.32
C ASN A 8 17.59 -21.05 -13.84
N LEU A 9 16.96 -19.92 -13.49
CA LEU A 9 16.63 -19.64 -12.09
C LEU A 9 15.26 -20.26 -11.79
N SER A 10 15.19 -21.03 -10.70
CA SER A 10 13.95 -21.61 -10.23
C SER A 10 13.02 -20.52 -9.65
N ARG A 11 11.70 -20.76 -9.67
CA ARG A 11 10.69 -19.85 -9.07
C ARG A 11 11.02 -19.49 -7.61
N ARG A 12 11.66 -20.40 -6.86
CA ARG A 12 12.11 -20.18 -5.48
C ARG A 12 13.24 -19.14 -5.38
N GLU A 13 14.12 -19.08 -6.38
CA GLU A 13 15.20 -18.10 -6.46
C GLU A 13 14.69 -16.72 -6.91
N PHE A 14 13.69 -16.69 -7.79
CA PHE A 14 13.00 -15.45 -8.16
C PHE A 14 12.20 -14.85 -7.00
N MET A 15 11.45 -15.67 -6.25
CA MET A 15 10.67 -15.18 -5.10
C MET A 15 11.53 -14.71 -3.93
N LYS A 16 12.75 -15.24 -3.77
CA LYS A 16 13.77 -14.65 -2.87
C LYS A 16 14.14 -13.21 -3.27
N GLY A 17 14.05 -12.88 -4.55
CA GLY A 17 14.20 -11.51 -5.07
C GLY A 17 12.90 -10.69 -5.05
N ALA A 18 11.72 -11.31 -5.10
CA ALA A 18 10.44 -10.58 -5.04
C ALA A 18 10.08 -10.14 -3.61
N ALA A 19 10.55 -10.86 -2.59
CA ALA A 19 10.58 -10.36 -1.21
C ALA A 19 11.53 -9.14 -1.05
N ALA A 20 12.33 -8.81 -2.08
CA ALA A 20 13.31 -7.74 -2.00
C ALA A 20 12.74 -6.32 -2.10
N SER A 21 11.43 -6.13 -2.24
CA SER A 21 10.85 -4.80 -1.98
C SER A 21 10.83 -4.51 -0.47
N GLY A 22 10.61 -5.54 0.36
CA GLY A 22 10.86 -5.47 1.81
C GLY A 22 12.35 -5.55 2.14
N ALA A 23 13.13 -6.34 1.38
CA ALA A 23 14.58 -6.42 1.55
C ALA A 23 15.36 -5.25 0.91
N LEU A 24 14.73 -4.30 0.23
CA LEU A 24 15.41 -3.12 -0.34
C LEU A 24 16.04 -2.27 0.78
N PHE A 25 15.50 -2.39 2.01
CA PHE A 25 16.08 -1.81 3.22
C PHE A 25 17.22 -2.63 3.84
N LEU A 26 17.35 -3.93 3.54
CA LEU A 26 18.45 -4.79 4.03
C LEU A 26 19.61 -4.91 3.03
N ALA A 27 19.41 -4.55 1.77
CA ALA A 27 20.39 -4.72 0.71
C ALA A 27 21.12 -3.42 0.31
N SER A 28 21.26 -2.46 1.24
CA SER A 28 22.06 -1.25 0.99
C SER A 28 23.55 -1.50 0.86
N ASP A 29 24.04 -2.74 1.03
CA ASP A 29 25.48 -3.03 0.90
C ASP A 29 25.91 -3.91 -0.28
N THR A 30 25.01 -4.51 -1.09
CA THR A 30 25.51 -5.31 -2.25
C THR A 30 24.59 -5.43 -3.49
N ALA A 31 23.40 -4.84 -3.53
CA ALA A 31 22.55 -4.97 -4.72
C ALA A 31 22.80 -3.85 -5.74
N THR A 32 23.77 -4.03 -6.63
CA THR A 32 23.86 -3.25 -7.88
C THR A 32 22.55 -3.42 -8.65
N ALA A 33 21.71 -2.38 -8.68
CA ALA A 33 20.60 -2.26 -9.60
C ALA A 33 21.16 -2.37 -11.03
N ARG A 34 20.79 -3.43 -11.76
CA ARG A 34 21.14 -3.54 -13.18
C ARG A 34 20.28 -2.57 -13.96
N THR A 35 20.88 -1.44 -14.30
CA THR A 35 20.35 -0.46 -15.26
C THR A 35 20.43 -1.02 -16.68
N GLY A 36 19.39 -0.78 -17.48
CA GLY A 36 19.44 -0.86 -18.94
C GLY A 36 18.91 -2.17 -19.53
N ALA A 37 17.66 -2.14 -19.99
CA ALA A 37 17.22 -2.97 -21.10
C ALA A 37 16.27 -2.12 -21.96
N ASP A 38 16.62 -1.98 -23.24
CA ASP A 38 15.86 -1.29 -24.26
C ASP A 38 14.39 -1.74 -24.28
N THR A 39 13.48 -0.79 -24.16
CA THR A 39 12.03 -1.01 -24.06
C THR A 39 11.34 -1.30 -25.39
N GLU A 40 12.08 -1.60 -26.45
CA GLU A 40 11.48 -1.92 -27.75
C GLU A 40 11.36 -3.44 -27.92
N ASN A 41 10.13 -3.93 -27.73
CA ASN A 41 9.65 -5.30 -27.98
C ASN A 41 9.95 -6.35 -26.90
N ILE A 42 9.43 -6.12 -25.69
CA ILE A 42 9.06 -7.25 -24.81
C ILE A 42 7.67 -7.72 -25.26
N GLU A 43 7.61 -8.82 -26.02
CA GLU A 43 6.38 -9.60 -26.13
C GLU A 43 6.07 -10.15 -24.73
N LEU A 44 5.14 -9.51 -24.02
CA LEU A 44 4.60 -10.02 -22.77
C LEU A 44 3.89 -11.36 -23.09
N GLN A 45 4.59 -12.47 -22.91
CA GLN A 45 3.93 -13.76 -22.77
C GLN A 45 3.14 -13.70 -21.47
N ARG A 46 1.88 -13.26 -21.53
CA ARG A 46 0.95 -13.36 -20.40
C ARG A 46 0.90 -14.82 -19.99
N GLY A 47 1.68 -15.19 -18.98
CA GLY A 47 1.78 -16.56 -18.51
C GLY A 47 0.42 -17.05 -18.03
N LYS A 48 0.26 -18.37 -17.89
CA LYS A 48 -0.92 -19.01 -17.27
C LYS A 48 -1.08 -18.69 -15.77
N GLN A 49 -0.40 -17.66 -15.25
CA GLN A 49 -0.29 -17.34 -13.84
C GLN A 49 -1.20 -16.15 -13.51
N PHE A 50 -1.85 -16.22 -12.35
CA PHE A 50 -2.59 -15.10 -11.78
C PHE A 50 -1.65 -14.32 -10.85
N ILE A 51 -1.40 -13.05 -11.16
CA ILE A 51 -0.53 -12.16 -10.40
C ILE A 51 -1.39 -11.06 -9.78
N ALA A 52 -1.43 -11.00 -8.45
CA ALA A 52 -2.08 -9.93 -7.72
C ALA A 52 -1.03 -8.99 -7.14
N ASP A 53 -1.04 -7.73 -7.54
CA ASP A 53 -0.25 -6.69 -6.88
C ASP A 53 -1.07 -6.12 -5.72
N SER A 54 -0.68 -6.47 -4.49
CA SER A 54 -1.44 -6.14 -3.28
C SER A 54 -1.25 -4.69 -2.83
N GLN A 55 -0.18 -4.01 -3.24
CA GLN A 55 0.14 -2.68 -2.71
C GLN A 55 0.58 -1.73 -3.81
N THR A 56 -0.41 -1.13 -4.47
CA THR A 56 -0.17 -0.08 -5.46
C THR A 56 -0.72 1.26 -5.02
N HIS A 57 -0.07 2.33 -5.48
CA HIS A 57 -0.43 3.72 -5.22
C HIS A 57 -0.29 4.55 -6.49
N ILE A 58 -1.08 5.62 -6.56
CA ILE A 58 -0.89 6.74 -7.50
C ILE A 58 -0.45 7.93 -6.66
N PHE A 59 0.71 8.50 -7.00
CA PHE A 59 1.32 9.57 -6.21
C PHE A 59 1.14 10.96 -6.81
N TRP A 60 0.68 11.04 -8.07
CA TRP A 60 0.42 12.32 -8.74
C TRP A 60 -0.99 12.39 -9.33
N ARG A 61 -1.78 13.34 -8.84
CA ARG A 61 -3.17 13.57 -9.27
C ARG A 61 -3.21 14.29 -10.61
N ARG A 62 -4.32 14.14 -11.34
CA ARG A 62 -4.52 14.79 -12.64
C ARG A 62 -4.38 16.30 -12.57
N GLU A 63 -4.87 16.90 -11.49
CA GLU A 63 -4.84 18.35 -11.25
C GLU A 63 -3.60 18.78 -10.44
N GLY A 64 -2.71 17.83 -10.14
CA GLY A 64 -1.61 18.03 -9.21
C GLY A 64 -2.07 18.11 -7.75
N HIS A 65 -1.15 18.50 -6.88
CA HIS A 65 -1.42 18.68 -5.45
C HIS A 65 -1.54 20.17 -5.12
N VAL A 66 -2.65 20.53 -4.47
CA VAL A 66 -2.95 21.93 -4.08
C VAL A 66 -2.70 22.15 -2.59
N ASN A 67 -2.27 23.36 -2.21
CA ASN A 67 -1.98 23.74 -0.82
C ASN A 67 -1.11 22.71 -0.08
N THR A 68 -0.10 22.19 -0.78
CA THR A 68 0.83 21.19 -0.26
C THR A 68 1.72 21.79 0.81
N SER A 69 1.70 21.22 2.01
CA SER A 69 2.56 21.61 3.13
C SER A 69 4.04 21.37 2.86
N GLU A 70 4.94 21.98 3.62
CA GLU A 70 6.39 21.75 3.55
C GLU A 70 6.73 20.25 3.69
N ARG A 71 6.11 19.56 4.66
CA ARG A 71 6.33 18.13 4.87
C ARG A 71 5.69 17.27 3.77
N GLY A 72 4.61 17.74 3.15
CA GLY A 72 4.02 17.15 1.95
C GLY A 72 4.96 17.21 0.74
N TRP A 73 5.62 18.36 0.52
CA TRP A 73 6.67 18.50 -0.49
C TRP A 73 7.89 17.67 -0.17
N TRP A 74 8.30 17.64 1.10
CA TRP A 74 9.38 16.78 1.57
C TRP A 74 9.08 15.31 1.26
N PHE A 75 7.88 14.82 1.54
CA PHE A 75 7.49 13.44 1.23
C PHE A 75 7.52 13.15 -0.28
N LEU A 76 6.99 14.06 -1.11
CA LEU A 76 7.06 13.92 -2.56
C LEU A 76 8.51 13.91 -3.08
N ASN A 77 9.41 14.70 -2.48
CA ASN A 77 10.83 14.71 -2.82
C ASN A 77 11.53 13.41 -2.42
N GLN A 78 11.15 12.80 -1.29
CA GLN A 78 11.64 11.46 -0.94
C GLN A 78 11.19 10.43 -1.96
N LEU A 79 9.90 10.42 -2.32
CA LEU A 79 9.37 9.52 -3.35
C LEU A 79 10.07 9.72 -4.70
N ASP A 80 10.31 10.97 -5.10
CA ASP A 80 11.04 11.31 -6.31
C ASP A 80 12.48 10.78 -6.28
N THR A 81 13.15 10.91 -5.13
CA THR A 81 14.51 10.37 -4.91
C THR A 81 14.52 8.85 -5.03
N PHE A 82 13.57 8.16 -4.39
CA PHE A 82 13.43 6.71 -4.51
C PHE A 82 13.15 6.28 -5.94
N TYR A 83 12.24 6.98 -6.62
CA TYR A 83 11.87 6.68 -8.00
C TYR A 83 13.07 6.87 -8.95
N LYS A 84 13.85 7.94 -8.78
CA LYS A 84 15.11 8.14 -9.51
C LYS A 84 16.15 7.08 -9.22
N GLY A 85 16.27 6.65 -7.96
CA GLY A 85 17.19 5.57 -7.58
C GLY A 85 16.87 4.26 -8.29
N SER A 86 15.58 3.97 -8.49
CA SER A 86 15.12 2.73 -9.13
C SER A 86 15.08 2.80 -10.66
N TYR A 87 14.75 3.95 -11.24
CA TYR A 87 14.45 4.08 -12.67
C TYR A 87 15.34 5.08 -13.43
N GLY A 88 16.32 5.67 -12.77
CA GLY A 88 17.30 6.59 -13.35
C GLY A 88 16.97 8.08 -13.15
N PRO A 89 17.93 8.97 -13.46
CA PRO A 89 17.87 10.39 -13.09
C PRO A 89 16.74 11.18 -13.77
N THR A 90 16.21 10.68 -14.89
CA THR A 90 15.10 11.29 -15.63
C THR A 90 13.73 10.94 -15.07
N ALA A 91 13.64 9.94 -14.19
CA ALA A 91 12.38 9.54 -13.57
C ALA A 91 11.85 10.66 -12.66
N ASN A 92 10.54 10.89 -12.67
CA ASN A 92 9.91 11.94 -11.86
C ASN A 92 8.67 11.42 -11.12
N VAL A 93 8.51 11.78 -9.85
CA VAL A 93 7.30 11.43 -9.08
C VAL A 93 6.02 11.94 -9.75
N LYS A 94 6.10 13.03 -10.53
CA LYS A 94 5.00 13.58 -11.33
C LYS A 94 4.53 12.66 -12.44
N ASP A 95 5.37 11.70 -12.84
CA ASP A 95 4.99 10.69 -13.83
C ASP A 95 4.12 9.59 -13.21
N LEU A 96 4.03 9.48 -11.88
CA LEU A 96 3.25 8.46 -11.18
C LEU A 96 1.76 8.80 -11.12
N THR A 97 1.18 9.02 -12.30
CA THR A 97 -0.20 9.41 -12.55
C THR A 97 -1.14 8.22 -12.70
N GLN A 98 -2.45 8.49 -12.70
CA GLN A 98 -3.48 7.49 -13.02
C GLN A 98 -3.23 6.79 -14.37
N ALA A 99 -2.87 7.54 -15.41
CA ALA A 99 -2.63 6.99 -16.75
C ALA A 99 -1.40 6.06 -16.74
N ARG A 100 -0.31 6.50 -16.10
CA ARG A 100 0.91 5.70 -15.96
C ARG A 100 0.72 4.48 -15.07
N PHE A 101 -0.12 4.55 -14.04
CA PHE A 101 -0.53 3.38 -13.27
C PHE A 101 -1.18 2.33 -14.18
N LEU A 102 -2.18 2.70 -14.98
CA LEU A 102 -2.83 1.76 -15.88
C LEU A 102 -1.84 1.16 -16.89
N ASP A 103 -0.93 1.97 -17.43
CA ASP A 103 0.08 1.49 -18.37
C ASP A 103 1.08 0.56 -17.71
N LEU A 104 1.82 1.04 -16.71
CA LEU A 104 2.95 0.33 -16.12
C LEU A 104 2.51 -0.85 -15.25
N VAL A 105 1.46 -0.68 -14.45
CA VAL A 105 0.99 -1.74 -13.55
C VAL A 105 0.14 -2.75 -14.29
N LEU A 106 -0.70 -2.35 -15.27
CA LEU A 106 -1.67 -3.28 -15.84
C LEU A 106 -1.47 -3.60 -17.33
N ARG A 107 -1.15 -2.64 -18.20
CA ARG A 107 -1.04 -2.93 -19.64
C ARG A 107 0.31 -3.53 -20.01
N GLN A 108 1.37 -3.03 -19.40
CA GLN A 108 2.77 -3.31 -19.71
C GLN A 108 3.43 -4.23 -18.66
N SER A 109 2.64 -4.83 -17.77
CA SER A 109 3.10 -5.87 -16.85
C SER A 109 2.22 -7.11 -16.91
N GLU A 110 2.69 -8.18 -16.27
CA GLU A 110 1.96 -9.45 -16.13
C GLU A 110 0.89 -9.42 -15.01
N THR A 111 0.77 -8.32 -14.26
CA THR A 111 -0.18 -8.17 -13.15
C THR A 111 -1.60 -8.43 -13.63
N SER A 112 -2.26 -9.44 -13.08
CA SER A 112 -3.65 -9.75 -13.42
C SER A 112 -4.61 -8.76 -12.78
N VAL A 113 -4.42 -8.50 -11.48
CA VAL A 113 -5.23 -7.58 -10.66
C VAL A 113 -4.32 -6.73 -9.79
N ALA A 114 -4.64 -5.44 -9.65
CA ALA A 114 -3.96 -4.52 -8.75
C ALA A 114 -4.92 -4.00 -7.68
N PHE A 115 -4.48 -4.06 -6.42
CA PHE A 115 -5.13 -3.37 -5.30
C PHE A 115 -4.61 -1.94 -5.27
N LEU A 116 -5.47 -1.00 -5.67
CA LEU A 116 -5.22 0.43 -5.61
C LEU A 116 -5.56 0.94 -4.22
N ASN A 117 -4.53 1.36 -3.48
CA ASN A 117 -4.64 1.79 -2.10
C ASN A 117 -4.70 3.32 -2.03
N VAL A 118 -5.81 3.85 -1.51
CA VAL A 118 -5.93 5.26 -1.18
C VAL A 118 -4.90 5.60 -0.10
N LEU A 119 -4.08 6.62 -0.35
CA LEU A 119 -3.07 7.11 0.58
C LEU A 119 -3.62 8.34 1.32
N ALA A 120 -4.15 8.09 2.53
CA ALA A 120 -4.82 9.12 3.29
C ALA A 120 -3.87 10.04 4.04
N LEU A 121 -3.44 11.10 3.35
CA LEU A 121 -2.56 12.14 3.90
C LEU A 121 -3.21 13.52 3.80
N LYS A 122 -4.48 13.66 4.27
CA LYS A 122 -5.26 14.91 4.15
C LYS A 122 -4.50 16.14 4.63
N GLY A 123 -3.79 16.00 5.76
CA GLY A 123 -3.00 17.07 6.34
C GLY A 123 -1.84 17.58 5.49
N PHE A 124 -1.40 16.82 4.48
CA PHE A 124 -0.24 17.17 3.67
C PHE A 124 -0.65 17.97 2.43
N TYR A 125 -1.88 17.78 1.93
CA TYR A 125 -2.34 18.24 0.61
C TYR A 125 -3.64 19.03 0.70
N GLY A 126 -3.65 20.11 1.51
CA GLY A 126 -4.78 21.04 1.55
C GLY A 126 -6.11 20.45 2.02
N GLY A 127 -6.07 19.41 2.87
CA GLY A 127 -7.26 18.70 3.34
C GLY A 127 -7.73 17.57 2.42
N GLN A 128 -7.03 17.32 1.31
CA GLN A 128 -7.33 16.24 0.38
C GLN A 128 -6.34 15.09 0.50
N HIS A 129 -6.79 13.87 0.23
CA HIS A 129 -5.90 12.72 0.14
C HIS A 129 -4.94 12.86 -1.06
N MET A 130 -3.81 12.14 -1.02
CA MET A 130 -2.88 12.13 -2.15
C MET A 130 -3.49 11.55 -3.43
N LEU A 131 -4.43 10.62 -3.28
CA LEU A 131 -5.40 10.21 -4.28
C LEU A 131 -6.72 10.12 -3.55
N THR A 132 -7.79 10.75 -4.03
CA THR A 132 -9.09 10.64 -3.35
C THR A 132 -9.75 9.28 -3.62
N PRO A 133 -10.64 8.78 -2.74
CA PRO A 133 -11.44 7.59 -3.03
C PRO A 133 -12.23 7.70 -4.34
N ASP A 134 -12.76 8.88 -4.63
CA ASP A 134 -13.52 9.17 -5.85
C ASP A 134 -12.62 9.04 -7.10
N GLU A 135 -11.42 9.64 -7.08
CA GLU A 135 -10.41 9.46 -8.15
C GLU A 135 -9.96 8.00 -8.29
N ALA A 136 -9.82 7.26 -7.18
CA ALA A 136 -9.46 5.85 -7.23
C ALA A 136 -10.55 5.00 -7.91
N VAL A 137 -11.82 5.32 -7.69
CA VAL A 137 -12.95 4.66 -8.36
C VAL A 137 -13.06 5.04 -9.83
N GLU A 138 -12.70 6.27 -10.21
CA GLU A 138 -12.54 6.65 -11.62
C GLU A 138 -11.50 5.75 -12.30
N VAL A 139 -10.34 5.52 -11.69
CA VAL A 139 -9.32 4.60 -12.21
C VAL A 139 -9.86 3.17 -12.33
N ARG A 140 -10.61 2.70 -11.33
CA ARG A 140 -11.28 1.39 -11.40
C ARG A 140 -12.25 1.30 -12.57
N SER A 141 -13.02 2.35 -12.86
CA SER A 141 -14.01 2.33 -13.94
C SER A 141 -13.38 2.08 -15.32
N LEU A 142 -12.09 2.40 -15.48
CA LEU A 142 -11.33 2.18 -16.71
C LEU A 142 -10.89 0.71 -16.88
N MET A 143 -10.77 -0.05 -15.78
CA MET A 143 -10.41 -1.48 -15.77
C MET A 143 -11.07 -2.22 -14.59
N PRO A 144 -12.42 -2.34 -14.56
CA PRO A 144 -13.16 -2.75 -13.36
C PRO A 144 -12.87 -4.20 -12.94
N GLU A 145 -12.48 -5.07 -13.86
CA GLU A 145 -12.12 -6.46 -13.58
C GLU A 145 -10.68 -6.63 -13.04
N ARG A 146 -9.86 -5.57 -13.11
CA ARG A 146 -8.43 -5.63 -12.80
C ARG A 146 -7.98 -4.65 -11.73
N VAL A 147 -8.83 -3.73 -11.31
CA VAL A 147 -8.52 -2.74 -10.27
C VAL A 147 -9.47 -2.95 -9.10
N ILE A 148 -8.91 -3.31 -7.95
CA ILE A 148 -9.63 -3.39 -6.68
C ILE A 148 -9.27 -2.15 -5.88
N VAL A 149 -10.26 -1.38 -5.44
CA VAL A 149 -10.01 -0.15 -4.67
C VAL A 149 -10.14 -0.44 -3.18
N LEU A 150 -9.07 -0.14 -2.46
CA LEU A 150 -9.09 0.00 -1.01
C LEU A 150 -9.21 1.48 -0.66
N GLY A 151 -10.35 1.84 -0.08
CA GLY A 151 -10.61 3.19 0.41
C GLY A 151 -9.73 3.54 1.60
N SER A 152 -9.93 4.70 2.21
CA SER A 152 -9.16 5.09 3.38
C SER A 152 -9.88 6.16 4.19
N VAL A 153 -9.73 6.10 5.51
CA VAL A 153 -10.23 7.08 6.47
C VAL A 153 -9.20 7.22 7.59
N ASP A 154 -9.33 8.27 8.41
CA ASP A 154 -8.51 8.46 9.61
C ASP A 154 -9.38 8.29 10.86
N PRO A 155 -9.22 7.22 11.66
CA PRO A 155 -10.00 7.00 12.87
C PRO A 155 -9.94 8.16 13.86
N CYS A 156 -8.85 8.94 13.87
CA CYS A 156 -8.74 10.13 14.71
C CYS A 156 -9.75 11.24 14.36
N GLU A 157 -10.38 11.19 13.18
CA GLU A 157 -11.47 12.10 12.78
C GLU A 157 -12.84 11.67 13.35
N GLY A 158 -12.91 10.54 14.07
CA GLY A 158 -14.10 10.08 14.78
C GLY A 158 -15.30 9.92 13.84
N LYS A 159 -16.43 10.55 14.19
CA LYS A 159 -17.68 10.44 13.41
C LYS A 159 -17.51 10.81 11.94
N VAL A 160 -16.67 11.80 11.62
CA VAL A 160 -16.43 12.22 10.23
C VAL A 160 -15.83 11.08 9.41
N ALA A 161 -14.89 10.33 9.97
CA ALA A 161 -14.33 9.15 9.32
C ALA A 161 -15.33 8.00 9.19
N LEU A 162 -16.21 7.80 10.18
CA LEU A 162 -17.23 6.75 10.11
C LEU A 162 -18.30 7.05 9.06
N ASP A 163 -18.71 8.30 8.93
CA ASP A 163 -19.66 8.76 7.92
C ASP A 163 -19.04 8.66 6.51
N ASP A 164 -17.77 9.06 6.34
CA ASP A 164 -17.08 8.92 5.06
C ASP A 164 -16.82 7.45 4.70
N LEU A 165 -16.50 6.58 5.66
CA LEU A 165 -16.41 5.13 5.40
C LEU A 165 -17.74 4.60 4.86
N GLU A 166 -18.86 4.97 5.48
CA GLU A 166 -20.18 4.57 5.02
C GLU A 166 -20.47 5.04 3.60
N ARG A 167 -20.12 6.29 3.26
CA ARG A 167 -20.20 6.83 1.89
C ARG A 167 -19.32 6.03 0.93
N GLN A 168 -18.06 5.78 1.28
CA GLN A 168 -17.15 5.02 0.41
C GLN A 168 -17.65 3.60 0.16
N VAL A 169 -18.27 2.94 1.15
CA VAL A 169 -18.87 1.61 0.97
C VAL A 169 -20.15 1.67 0.15
N LYS A 170 -21.08 2.56 0.48
CA LYS A 170 -22.41 2.61 -0.13
C LYS A 170 -22.40 3.19 -1.53
N ASP A 171 -21.62 4.24 -1.76
CA ASP A 171 -21.66 5.01 -3.00
C ASP A 171 -20.50 4.59 -3.91
N LEU A 172 -19.28 4.51 -3.35
CA LEU A 172 -18.07 4.19 -4.12
C LEU A 172 -17.82 2.68 -4.25
N LYS A 173 -18.53 1.84 -3.51
CA LYS A 173 -18.41 0.38 -3.57
C LYS A 173 -16.96 -0.10 -3.39
N ILE A 174 -16.23 0.46 -2.44
CA ILE A 174 -14.87 -0.01 -2.11
C ILE A 174 -14.90 -1.45 -1.58
N THR A 175 -13.82 -2.20 -1.77
CA THR A 175 -13.75 -3.62 -1.36
C THR A 175 -13.15 -3.80 0.04
N GLY A 176 -12.40 -2.82 0.50
CA GLY A 176 -11.74 -2.80 1.79
C GLY A 176 -11.17 -1.42 2.07
N ILE A 177 -10.41 -1.28 3.15
CA ILE A 177 -9.74 -0.02 3.49
C ILE A 177 -8.25 -0.22 3.70
N LYS A 178 -7.48 0.83 3.40
CA LYS A 178 -6.08 0.97 3.74
C LYS A 178 -5.94 2.10 4.76
N LEU A 179 -5.25 1.85 5.85
CA LEU A 179 -5.12 2.75 7.00
C LEU A 179 -3.65 3.09 7.31
N TYR A 180 -3.46 4.29 7.85
CA TYR A 180 -2.16 4.85 8.22
C TYR A 180 -2.23 5.30 9.68
N PRO A 181 -1.58 4.57 10.61
CA PRO A 181 -1.80 4.74 12.05
C PRO A 181 -1.10 5.96 12.67
N GLY A 182 -0.38 6.77 11.88
CA GLY A 182 0.23 8.02 12.33
C GLY A 182 0.16 9.09 11.25
N ASP A 183 0.16 10.35 11.68
CA ASP A 183 0.04 11.52 10.81
C ASP A 183 1.11 12.62 11.05
N TYR A 184 1.03 13.69 10.27
CA TYR A 184 1.95 14.85 10.32
C TYR A 184 2.06 15.55 11.66
N ASN A 185 1.02 15.53 12.49
CA ASN A 185 0.95 16.31 13.72
C ASN A 185 1.42 15.51 14.95
N ASN A 186 2.14 14.40 14.72
CA ASN A 186 2.43 13.38 15.73
C ASN A 186 1.16 12.81 16.38
N ARG A 187 0.01 12.94 15.71
CA ARG A 187 -1.19 12.21 16.09
C ARG A 187 -1.10 10.83 15.47
N GLY A 188 -1.75 9.89 16.13
CA GLY A 188 -1.86 8.54 15.64
C GLY A 188 -2.57 7.70 16.67
N TRP A 189 -2.72 6.44 16.34
CA TRP A 189 -3.59 5.53 17.04
C TRP A 189 -3.02 4.13 16.99
N HIS A 190 -3.42 3.33 17.98
CA HIS A 190 -3.11 1.92 18.05
C HIS A 190 -4.33 1.11 17.63
N ALA A 191 -4.12 -0.04 16.99
CA ALA A 191 -5.19 -0.89 16.49
C ALA A 191 -6.07 -1.46 17.62
N ASP A 192 -5.51 -1.57 18.82
CA ASP A 192 -6.18 -1.96 20.06
C ASP A 192 -6.81 -0.79 20.83
N ASP A 193 -6.77 0.44 20.31
CA ASP A 193 -7.36 1.60 20.98
C ASP A 193 -8.89 1.53 20.94
N GLU A 194 -9.50 1.21 22.08
CA GLU A 194 -10.95 1.09 22.25
C GLU A 194 -11.73 2.38 21.92
N LYS A 195 -11.10 3.54 22.03
CA LYS A 195 -11.77 4.83 21.83
C LYS A 195 -11.60 5.35 20.41
N ILE A 196 -10.47 5.06 19.77
CA ILE A 196 -10.12 5.59 18.46
C ILE A 196 -10.34 4.55 17.36
N ALA A 197 -9.81 3.34 17.52
CA ALA A 197 -9.83 2.31 16.48
C ALA A 197 -11.10 1.45 16.51
N TYR A 198 -11.58 1.04 17.69
CA TYR A 198 -12.72 0.12 17.78
C TYR A 198 -14.03 0.63 17.17
N PRO A 199 -14.37 1.94 17.28
CA PRO A 199 -15.52 2.47 16.56
C PRO A 199 -15.43 2.25 15.04
N LEU A 200 -14.22 2.30 14.48
CA LEU A 200 -13.99 2.00 13.07
C LEU A 200 -14.13 0.49 12.79
N TRP A 201 -13.59 -0.37 13.64
CA TRP A 201 -13.74 -1.83 13.50
C TRP A 201 -15.20 -2.26 13.52
N GLU A 202 -15.98 -1.77 14.48
CA GLU A 202 -17.41 -2.03 14.54
C GLU A 202 -18.16 -1.49 13.32
N LYS A 203 -17.80 -0.30 12.85
CA LYS A 203 -18.39 0.24 11.62
C LYS A 203 -18.04 -0.62 10.39
N CYS A 204 -16.81 -1.10 10.29
CA CYS A 204 -16.39 -2.04 9.25
C CYS A 204 -17.22 -3.34 9.30
N ARG A 205 -17.43 -3.93 10.49
CA ARG A 205 -18.28 -5.11 10.68
C ARG A 205 -19.72 -4.86 10.22
N GLN A 206 -20.32 -3.76 10.66
CA GLN A 206 -21.69 -3.37 10.28
C GLN A 206 -21.85 -3.19 8.77
N LEU A 207 -20.84 -2.64 8.10
CA LEU A 207 -20.84 -2.41 6.66
C LEU A 207 -20.38 -3.62 5.83
N GLY A 208 -19.97 -4.71 6.47
CA GLY A 208 -19.44 -5.91 5.79
C GLY A 208 -18.03 -5.73 5.22
N VAL A 209 -17.29 -4.70 5.64
CA VAL A 209 -15.90 -4.46 5.24
C VAL A 209 -14.98 -5.31 6.11
N ARG A 210 -14.51 -6.43 5.55
CA ARG A 210 -13.63 -7.35 6.29
C ARG A 210 -12.15 -7.18 5.99
N TYR A 211 -11.77 -6.55 4.89
CA TYR A 211 -10.36 -6.39 4.50
C TYR A 211 -9.84 -5.02 4.91
N ILE A 212 -8.93 -5.03 5.87
CA ILE A 212 -8.38 -3.81 6.49
C ILE A 212 -6.87 -3.90 6.42
N ALA A 213 -6.28 -3.23 5.45
CA ALA A 213 -4.83 -3.11 5.35
C ALA A 213 -4.34 -1.98 6.27
N ILE A 214 -3.33 -2.24 7.08
CA ILE A 214 -2.75 -1.24 8.01
C ILE A 214 -1.26 -1.07 7.67
N HIS A 215 -0.78 0.17 7.68
CA HIS A 215 0.66 0.45 7.50
C HIS A 215 1.40 0.14 8.82
N LYS A 216 1.91 -1.09 8.94
CA LYS A 216 2.74 -1.55 10.05
C LYS A 216 4.15 -1.87 9.55
N GLY A 217 5.18 -1.32 10.16
CA GLY A 217 6.53 -1.32 9.62
C GLY A 217 6.77 -0.25 8.56
N LEU A 218 8.00 -0.24 8.02
CA LEU A 218 8.57 0.81 7.17
C LEU A 218 8.11 2.20 7.61
N PRO A 219 8.55 2.67 8.80
CA PRO A 219 8.27 4.03 9.22
C PRO A 219 9.10 4.98 8.34
N PHE A 220 8.60 5.25 7.13
CA PHE A 220 9.01 6.44 6.40
C PHE A 220 8.85 7.60 7.36
N SER A 221 9.83 8.47 7.50
CA SER A 221 9.90 9.50 8.56
C SER A 221 8.76 10.53 8.58
N ILE A 222 7.75 10.36 7.73
CA ILE A 222 6.43 11.00 7.81
C ILE A 222 5.43 10.26 8.71
N PHE A 223 5.64 8.98 9.00
CA PHE A 223 4.87 8.14 9.89
C PHE A 223 5.64 7.97 11.20
N ASN A 224 4.95 8.06 12.33
CA ASN A 224 5.60 7.85 13.63
C ASN A 224 5.87 6.37 13.84
N ALA A 225 7.14 6.02 14.08
CA ALA A 225 7.58 4.63 14.24
C ALA A 225 6.78 3.85 15.29
N LYS A 226 6.39 4.49 16.40
CA LYS A 226 5.56 3.88 17.45
C LYS A 226 4.22 3.34 16.95
N TYR A 227 3.58 4.03 16.00
CA TYR A 227 2.28 3.61 15.47
C TYR A 227 2.41 2.60 14.34
N CYS A 228 3.61 2.51 13.73
CA CYS A 228 3.93 1.47 12.76
C CYS A 228 4.33 0.14 13.42
N HIS A 229 4.59 0.09 14.73
CA HIS A 229 4.89 -1.15 15.43
C HIS A 229 3.68 -2.10 15.40
N PRO A 230 3.86 -3.43 15.21
CA PRO A 230 2.74 -4.36 15.06
C PRO A 230 2.11 -4.86 16.37
N GLU A 231 2.73 -4.59 17.52
CA GLU A 231 2.31 -5.14 18.83
C GLU A 231 0.82 -4.94 19.16
N ASP A 232 0.27 -3.79 18.81
CA ASP A 232 -1.12 -3.39 19.06
C ASP A 232 -2.14 -4.16 18.22
N VAL A 233 -1.69 -4.95 17.26
CA VAL A 233 -2.57 -5.77 16.41
C VAL A 233 -3.00 -7.04 17.13
N ASP A 234 -2.23 -7.54 18.11
CA ASP A 234 -2.51 -8.80 18.81
C ASP A 234 -3.88 -8.77 19.48
N GLN A 235 -4.09 -7.77 20.35
CA GLN A 235 -5.34 -7.58 21.07
C GLN A 235 -6.51 -7.27 20.12
N ALA A 236 -6.28 -6.43 19.11
CA ALA A 236 -7.31 -6.12 18.11
C ALA A 236 -7.81 -7.35 17.33
N LEU A 237 -6.94 -8.34 17.08
CA LEU A 237 -7.33 -9.59 16.42
C LEU A 237 -8.13 -10.52 17.34
N ASP A 238 -7.82 -10.54 18.63
CA ASP A 238 -8.60 -11.29 19.62
C ASP A 238 -10.01 -10.73 19.78
N ASP A 239 -10.15 -9.40 19.79
CA ASP A 239 -11.45 -8.72 19.96
C ASP A 239 -12.29 -8.67 18.68
N PHE A 240 -11.65 -8.65 17.49
CA PHE A 240 -12.32 -8.59 16.19
C PHE A 240 -11.92 -9.74 15.25
N PRO A 241 -12.14 -11.01 15.65
CA PRO A 241 -11.61 -12.16 14.93
C PRO A 241 -12.35 -12.47 13.61
N ASP A 242 -13.40 -11.73 13.28
CA ASP A 242 -14.12 -11.77 12.00
C ASP A 242 -13.57 -10.78 10.96
N LEU A 243 -12.66 -9.88 11.36
CA LEU A 243 -11.95 -8.95 10.48
C LEU A 243 -10.61 -9.52 10.02
N ASN A 244 -10.23 -9.20 8.78
CA ASN A 244 -8.94 -9.55 8.21
C ASN A 244 -8.02 -8.32 8.24
N LEU A 245 -7.17 -8.23 9.27
CA LEU A 245 -6.14 -7.21 9.36
C LEU A 245 -4.91 -7.61 8.52
N VAL A 246 -4.59 -6.83 7.50
CA VAL A 246 -3.46 -7.08 6.59
C VAL A 246 -2.34 -6.09 6.90
N LEU A 247 -1.24 -6.58 7.48
CA LEU A 247 -0.10 -5.75 7.87
C LEU A 247 0.83 -5.57 6.67
N TYR A 248 0.74 -4.41 6.00
CA TYR A 248 1.64 -4.10 4.87
C TYR A 248 3.08 -3.95 5.33
N HIS A 249 4.03 -4.02 4.40
CA HIS A 249 5.48 -3.99 4.70
C HIS A 249 5.96 -5.14 5.59
N SER A 250 5.10 -6.15 5.84
CA SER A 250 5.38 -7.29 6.71
C SER A 250 5.93 -6.86 8.08
N SER A 251 5.50 -5.70 8.58
CA SER A 251 5.98 -5.11 9.83
C SER A 251 7.47 -4.82 9.90
N TYR A 252 8.21 -4.76 8.78
CA TYR A 252 9.65 -4.51 8.79
C TYR A 252 10.02 -3.24 9.59
N PRO A 253 11.02 -3.26 10.50
CA PRO A 253 11.95 -4.36 10.77
C PRO A 253 11.47 -5.40 11.80
N TYR A 254 10.27 -5.25 12.36
CA TYR A 254 9.68 -6.10 13.41
C TYR A 254 9.12 -7.43 12.90
N ILE A 255 9.77 -8.04 11.90
CA ILE A 255 9.30 -9.28 11.25
C ILE A 255 9.29 -10.45 12.25
N ASP A 256 10.30 -10.53 13.12
CA ASP A 256 10.41 -11.60 14.11
C ASP A 256 9.26 -11.53 15.12
N GLU A 257 8.92 -10.33 15.58
CA GLU A 257 7.81 -10.08 16.50
C GLU A 257 6.46 -10.43 15.85
N LEU A 258 6.24 -9.97 14.60
CA LEU A 258 5.06 -10.35 13.82
C LEU A 258 4.94 -11.87 13.69
N THR A 259 6.06 -12.55 13.42
CA THR A 259 6.09 -14.01 13.28
C THR A 259 5.67 -14.68 14.60
N MET A 260 6.16 -14.21 15.75
CA MET A 260 5.75 -14.73 17.05
C MET A 260 4.26 -14.51 17.33
N MET A 261 3.71 -13.34 17.01
CA MET A 261 2.28 -13.05 17.18
C MET A 261 1.39 -14.05 16.41
N THR A 262 1.76 -14.45 15.19
CA THR A 262 0.95 -15.42 14.42
C THR A 262 0.78 -16.79 15.12
N PHE A 263 1.73 -17.20 15.96
CA PHE A 263 1.58 -18.39 16.80
C PHE A 263 0.61 -18.20 17.97
N CYS A 264 0.45 -16.96 18.44
CA CYS A 264 -0.55 -16.61 19.46
C CYS A 264 -1.97 -16.53 18.86
N ILE A 265 -2.10 -15.97 17.65
CA ILE A 265 -3.39 -15.70 16.99
C ILE A 265 -4.03 -16.98 16.40
N THR A 266 -3.24 -18.03 16.13
CA THR A 266 -3.74 -19.31 15.58
C THR A 266 -4.32 -20.27 16.63
N ARG A 267 -4.57 -19.78 17.87
CA ARG A 267 -5.17 -20.60 18.93
C ARG A 267 -6.56 -21.11 18.50
N PRO A 268 -6.83 -22.42 18.64
CA PRO A 268 -8.17 -22.95 18.45
C PRO A 268 -9.13 -22.26 19.42
N LYS A 269 -10.24 -21.74 18.92
CA LYS A 269 -11.29 -21.17 19.77
C LYS A 269 -11.88 -22.29 20.62
N SER A 270 -11.89 -22.12 21.94
CA SER A 270 -12.60 -22.99 22.90
C SER A 270 -14.11 -22.84 22.77
#